data_AF-A0A452H0Y1-F1
#
_entry.id   AF-A0A452H0Y1-F1
#
_cell.length_a   1.000
_cell.length_b   1.000
_cell.length_c   1.000
_cell.angle_alpha   90.00
_cell.angle_beta   90.00
_cell.angle_gamma   90.00
#
_symmetry.space_group_name_H-M   'P 1'
#
loop_
_entity.id
_entity.type
_entity.pdbx_description
1 polymer ?
#
loop_
_entity_poly.entity_id
_entity_poly.type
_entity_poly.pdbx_seq_one_letter_code
_entity_poly.pdbx_strand_id
1 'polypeptide(L)'
;MIPVFKYIKGCYKKESEKLLFLTSEDRTRNNGLKLQVMESLSLEVFKNRLDKYLCWSMVGDRQTGQNLSIGQGCDYKAIVEHELLHAMGFYHEQSRTDRDDYVDIWWDEILPGQSHNFVKYDDMLISDLNTPYDYESVMHYEPLSFNKNEGVPTITVKIPAFNDIIGQRLDFSTVDLERLNRMYNCTSTHTLLDQCAFEFANICGMVQGTRDDADWIHKKSSLTGEEDHTLLGRCKDAGSFMYFNTSSGQAEDMALLESRILYPKRTQLCLQFFYKISGSPLDKLVIWVRKDNGTGTVNTLVKVKTFQGDSDHNWKIAHVTLNVQEKFRYVFQGLRGSHSSSSGGIFIDDITLTETPCSGAVWLIRNFTRILQTSVSGSVMRSPRFYSPEGYGYGITLYPHGTSNSYFPNYTRISFHLCSGENDDVLQWPAENRQAIMTVLDQHPDIRNRMSSSRSFTTDKNKNDTSLWDKPSVVGTFDPSCNCNRSLDWGWSNFISHKQLKQRNFLKNDDLIIFRRSALDTGRLEDWSSYMRDPCDPNPCHNDGVCVNVKGKASCRYHGPLFCQPPISRALADASNKHSAHEKLKLSVHHYRH
;
A
#
# COMPACT_ATOMS: atom_id res chain seq x y z
N MET A 1 23.99 -17.15 9.97
CA MET A 1 23.70 -15.90 10.70
C MET A 1 23.88 -14.78 9.69
N ILE A 2 22.80 -14.36 9.02
CA ILE A 2 22.87 -13.32 7.99
C ILE A 2 22.50 -11.99 8.66
N PRO A 3 23.31 -10.93 8.53
CA PRO A 3 23.04 -9.66 9.18
C PRO A 3 21.83 -8.97 8.54
N VAL A 4 20.80 -8.77 9.37
CA VAL A 4 19.49 -8.15 9.06
C VAL A 4 19.59 -6.70 8.55
N PHE A 5 20.70 -6.01 8.81
CA PHE A 5 20.78 -4.56 8.65
C PHE A 5 21.52 -4.05 7.40
N LYS A 6 22.05 -4.93 6.53
CA LYS A 6 22.77 -4.43 5.33
C LYS A 6 21.86 -3.72 4.33
N TYR A 7 20.55 -3.84 4.48
CA TYR A 7 19.61 -3.31 3.51
C TYR A 7 18.75 -2.12 3.98
N ILE A 8 18.64 -1.74 5.27
CA ILE A 8 17.76 -0.60 5.68
C ILE A 8 18.31 0.75 5.16
N LYS A 9 18.05 1.01 3.88
CA LYS A 9 18.32 2.20 3.10
C LYS A 9 17.13 2.34 2.14
N GLY A 10 15.95 2.44 2.70
CA GLY A 10 14.71 2.64 1.96
C GLY A 10 13.79 3.60 2.69
N CYS A 11 13.35 4.65 2.00
CA CYS A 11 12.42 5.64 2.53
C CYS A 11 11.02 5.01 2.70
N TYR A 12 10.52 4.91 3.93
CA TYR A 12 9.27 4.21 4.21
C TYR A 12 8.04 5.12 4.01
N LYS A 13 7.02 4.64 3.30
CA LYS A 13 5.71 5.31 3.14
C LYS A 13 4.57 4.29 3.08
N LYS A 14 3.43 4.67 3.67
CA LYS A 14 2.24 3.86 4.05
C LYS A 14 1.66 2.89 3.02
N GLU A 15 1.97 3.05 1.74
CA GLU A 15 1.37 2.22 0.68
C GLU A 15 2.21 1.03 0.23
N SER A 16 3.35 0.75 0.86
CA SER A 16 3.88 -0.61 0.82
C SER A 16 3.04 -1.53 1.71
N GLU A 17 1.76 -1.74 1.36
CA GLU A 17 1.02 -2.98 1.71
C GLU A 17 1.67 -4.21 1.04
N LYS A 18 2.71 -3.99 0.22
CA LYS A 18 3.77 -4.94 -0.12
C LYS A 18 4.84 -5.10 0.98
N LEU A 19 4.56 -4.75 2.24
CA LEU A 19 4.94 -5.69 3.29
C LEU A 19 4.15 -6.95 2.95
N LEU A 20 4.81 -7.95 2.38
CA LEU A 20 4.22 -9.28 2.30
C LEU A 20 3.96 -9.73 3.74
N PHE A 21 2.76 -9.40 4.24
CA PHE A 21 2.24 -9.87 5.51
C PHE A 21 1.90 -11.33 5.32
N LEU A 22 2.88 -12.21 5.36
CA LEU A 22 2.62 -13.65 5.43
C LEU A 22 2.20 -13.99 6.86
N THR A 23 1.09 -13.42 7.34
CA THR A 23 0.51 -13.82 8.62
C THR A 23 -0.58 -14.84 8.33
N SER A 24 -0.18 -16.11 8.30
CA SER A 24 -1.17 -17.16 8.47
C SER A 24 -1.68 -17.13 9.91
N GLU A 25 -2.99 -17.14 10.10
CA GLU A 25 -3.60 -17.64 11.33
C GLU A 25 -3.38 -19.16 11.42
N ASP A 26 -2.16 -19.67 11.22
CA ASP A 26 -1.89 -21.09 11.44
C ASP A 26 -1.77 -21.33 12.95
N ARG A 27 -2.91 -21.66 13.57
CA ARG A 27 -2.99 -22.07 14.97
C ARG A 27 -2.31 -23.41 15.24
N THR A 28 -1.71 -24.09 14.25
CA THR A 28 -1.27 -25.49 14.42
C THR A 28 0.09 -25.88 13.83
N ARG A 29 0.81 -25.05 13.06
CA ARG A 29 2.11 -25.45 12.48
C ARG A 29 3.31 -24.60 12.89
N ASN A 30 4.40 -25.33 13.09
CA ASN A 30 5.60 -24.99 13.84
C ASN A 30 6.72 -24.39 12.96
N ASN A 31 6.39 -23.75 11.84
CA ASN A 31 7.39 -23.32 10.84
C ASN A 31 7.36 -21.79 10.72
N GLY A 32 8.55 -21.17 10.78
CA GLY A 32 8.74 -19.72 10.98
C GLY A 32 8.16 -18.83 9.88
N LEU A 33 7.81 -17.60 10.27
CA LEU A 33 7.40 -16.51 9.37
C LEU A 33 8.65 -15.92 8.68
N LYS A 34 8.59 -15.63 7.38
CA LYS A 34 9.57 -14.76 6.71
C LYS A 34 8.84 -13.51 6.21
N LEU A 35 9.21 -12.34 6.71
CA LEU A 35 8.72 -11.05 6.21
C LEU A 35 9.62 -10.59 5.07
N GLN A 36 9.08 -10.53 3.85
CA GLN A 36 9.74 -9.88 2.73
C GLN A 36 9.20 -8.44 2.64
N VAL A 37 9.92 -7.51 3.26
CA VAL A 37 9.72 -6.08 3.02
C VAL A 37 10.32 -5.81 1.63
N MET A 38 9.47 -5.60 0.63
CA MET A 38 9.94 -5.51 -0.76
C MET A 38 10.94 -4.36 -0.95
N GLU A 39 12.17 -4.79 -1.21
CA GLU A 39 13.28 -4.13 -1.95
C GLU A 39 14.22 -3.22 -1.18
N SER A 40 14.40 -3.47 0.12
CA SER A 40 15.71 -3.38 0.81
C SER A 40 15.60 -3.65 2.33
N LEU A 41 14.79 -4.59 2.79
CA LEU A 41 14.78 -4.91 4.23
C LEU A 41 14.70 -6.43 4.38
N SER A 42 15.78 -7.02 4.82
CA SER A 42 15.84 -8.43 5.22
C SER A 42 15.75 -8.51 6.74
N LEU A 43 14.54 -8.47 7.31
CA LEU A 43 14.33 -8.84 8.72
C LEU A 43 14.04 -10.35 8.80
N GLU A 44 14.89 -11.08 9.53
CA GLU A 44 14.53 -12.43 9.98
C GLU A 44 13.62 -12.29 11.21
N VAL A 45 12.31 -12.47 11.00
CA VAL A 45 11.32 -12.50 12.08
C VAL A 45 11.25 -13.92 12.64
N PHE A 46 11.86 -14.15 13.80
CA PHE A 46 11.79 -15.44 14.47
C PHE A 46 10.53 -15.52 15.35
N LYS A 47 9.66 -16.49 15.07
CA LYS A 47 8.63 -16.92 16.01
C LYS A 47 9.33 -17.73 17.11
N ASN A 48 9.77 -17.06 18.18
CA ASN A 48 10.46 -17.73 19.28
C ASN A 48 9.49 -18.65 20.03
N ARG A 49 9.93 -19.86 20.38
CA ARG A 49 9.10 -20.93 20.98
C ARG A 49 8.55 -20.56 22.38
N LEU A 50 9.08 -19.49 22.98
CA LEU A 50 8.76 -19.04 24.34
C LEU A 50 7.71 -17.90 24.38
N ASP A 51 7.44 -17.23 23.26
CA ASP A 51 6.61 -16.00 23.21
C ASP A 51 5.32 -16.19 22.43
N LYS A 52 4.53 -17.20 22.80
CA LYS A 52 3.35 -17.62 22.01
C LYS A 52 2.31 -16.50 21.78
N TYR A 53 2.29 -15.45 22.62
CA TYR A 53 1.28 -14.39 22.61
C TYR A 53 1.83 -12.94 22.67
N LEU A 54 3.15 -12.73 22.64
CA LEU A 54 3.73 -11.39 22.85
C LEU A 54 4.27 -10.80 21.55
N CYS A 55 3.97 -9.52 21.33
CA CYS A 55 4.57 -8.67 20.29
C CYS A 55 5.67 -7.83 20.93
N TRP A 56 6.89 -7.87 20.38
CA TRP A 56 7.99 -7.06 20.90
C TRP A 56 9.12 -6.95 19.89
N SER A 57 9.93 -5.91 20.05
CA SER A 57 11.12 -5.62 19.26
C SER A 57 12.16 -4.88 20.08
N MET A 58 13.44 -5.08 19.73
CA MET A 58 14.53 -4.29 20.29
C MET A 58 14.57 -2.91 19.61
N VAL A 59 15.00 -1.89 20.36
CA VAL A 59 15.10 -0.53 19.81
C VAL A 59 16.43 -0.32 19.07
N GLY A 60 16.35 -0.01 17.77
CA GLY A 60 17.48 0.33 16.90
C GLY A 60 18.33 -0.87 16.44
N ASP A 61 19.31 -0.61 15.57
CA ASP A 61 20.22 -1.65 15.04
C ASP A 61 21.22 -2.15 16.08
N ARG A 62 21.10 -3.43 16.46
CA ARG A 62 22.03 -4.10 17.39
C ARG A 62 23.37 -4.50 16.75
N GLN A 63 23.54 -4.33 15.43
CA GLN A 63 24.70 -4.68 14.60
C GLN A 63 25.04 -6.18 14.52
N THR A 64 24.45 -7.01 15.37
CA THR A 64 24.64 -8.47 15.42
C THR A 64 23.48 -9.25 14.80
N GLY A 65 22.51 -8.56 14.19
CA GLY A 65 21.17 -9.09 13.99
C GLY A 65 20.34 -9.03 15.28
N GLN A 66 19.01 -9.03 15.13
CA GLN A 66 18.08 -8.97 16.25
C GLN A 66 16.79 -9.72 15.97
N ASN A 67 16.15 -10.20 17.03
CA ASN A 67 14.85 -10.81 16.95
C ASN A 67 13.75 -9.76 17.07
N LEU A 68 12.66 -9.98 16.35
CA LEU A 68 11.39 -9.27 16.48
C LEU A 68 10.31 -10.35 16.56
N SER A 69 9.43 -10.25 17.57
CA SER A 69 8.36 -11.21 17.81
C SER A 69 7.01 -10.67 17.30
N ILE A 70 6.38 -11.43 16.41
CA ILE A 70 4.96 -11.28 16.03
C ILE A 70 4.24 -12.55 16.49
N GLY A 71 3.73 -12.51 17.72
CA GLY A 71 2.97 -13.60 18.34
C GLY A 71 1.55 -13.74 17.81
N GLN A 72 0.79 -14.70 18.37
CA GLN A 72 -0.64 -14.83 18.05
C GLN A 72 -1.40 -13.58 18.49
N GLY A 73 -2.17 -12.98 17.58
CA GLY A 73 -2.90 -11.71 17.84
C GLY A 73 -2.08 -10.45 17.54
N CYS A 74 -0.84 -10.59 17.06
CA CYS A 74 0.03 -9.48 16.66
C CYS A 74 0.01 -9.23 15.14
N ASP A 75 -0.76 -10.00 14.38
CA ASP A 75 -0.83 -10.00 12.92
C ASP A 75 -1.62 -8.84 12.32
N TYR A 76 -1.95 -7.84 13.14
CA TYR A 76 -2.52 -6.58 12.70
C TYR A 76 -1.44 -5.69 12.10
N LYS A 77 -1.72 -5.08 10.94
CA LYS A 77 -0.80 -4.15 10.24
C LYS A 77 -0.13 -3.15 11.20
N ALA A 78 -0.93 -2.41 11.97
CA ALA A 78 -0.42 -1.37 12.87
C ALA A 78 0.47 -1.90 14.00
N ILE A 79 0.26 -3.16 14.45
CA ILE A 79 1.13 -3.77 15.47
C ILE A 79 2.47 -4.13 14.85
N VAL A 80 2.48 -4.72 13.64
CA VAL A 80 3.73 -5.00 12.92
C VAL A 80 4.50 -3.69 12.65
N GLU A 81 3.79 -2.63 12.25
CA GLU A 81 4.36 -1.30 12.05
C GLU A 81 4.97 -0.71 13.33
N HIS A 82 4.31 -0.89 14.48
CA HIS A 82 4.82 -0.52 15.80
C HIS A 82 6.13 -1.23 16.13
N GLU A 83 6.18 -2.55 15.98
CA GLU A 83 7.39 -3.33 16.27
C GLU A 83 8.55 -3.03 15.30
N LEU A 84 8.22 -2.67 14.06
CA LEU A 84 9.20 -2.22 13.09
C LEU A 84 9.74 -0.83 13.41
N LEU A 85 8.92 0.09 13.91
CA LEU A 85 9.40 1.40 14.38
C LEU A 85 10.37 1.25 15.55
N HIS A 86 10.09 0.35 16.50
CA HIS A 86 11.08 -0.04 17.50
C HIS A 86 12.39 -0.50 16.85
N ALA A 87 12.33 -1.45 15.91
CA ALA A 87 13.54 -1.91 15.21
C ALA A 87 14.28 -0.79 14.47
N MET A 88 13.56 0.25 14.02
CA MET A 88 14.11 1.45 13.36
C MET A 88 14.59 2.53 14.36
N GLY A 89 14.50 2.29 15.67
CA GLY A 89 15.08 3.16 16.70
C GLY A 89 14.08 4.05 17.45
N PHE A 90 12.77 3.79 17.31
CA PHE A 90 11.75 4.57 18.00
C PHE A 90 11.44 3.95 19.37
N TYR A 91 11.37 4.81 20.39
CA TYR A 91 10.72 4.47 21.66
C TYR A 91 9.24 4.83 21.61
N HIS A 92 8.48 4.44 22.63
CA HIS A 92 7.07 4.83 22.74
C HIS A 92 6.92 6.35 22.90
N GLU A 93 5.86 6.92 22.31
CA GLU A 93 5.64 8.36 22.30
C GLU A 93 5.43 8.91 23.72
N GLN A 94 4.73 8.17 24.59
CA GLN A 94 4.57 8.55 26.01
C GLN A 94 5.86 8.43 26.85
N SER A 95 6.98 8.02 26.25
CA SER A 95 8.31 7.99 26.89
C SER A 95 9.17 9.20 26.53
N ARG A 96 8.64 10.15 25.74
CA ARG A 96 9.33 11.41 25.44
C ARG A 96 9.67 12.17 26.71
N THR A 97 10.75 12.94 26.65
CA THR A 97 11.27 13.75 27.76
C THR A 97 10.26 14.81 28.22
N ASP A 98 9.54 15.40 27.27
CA ASP A 98 8.50 16.43 27.43
C ASP A 98 7.09 15.86 27.67
N ARG A 99 6.90 14.54 27.75
CA ARG A 99 5.55 13.92 27.78
C ARG A 99 4.66 14.40 28.93
N ASP A 100 5.25 14.79 30.07
CA ASP A 100 4.49 15.26 31.24
C ASP A 100 3.80 16.61 30.98
N ASP A 101 4.08 17.32 29.88
CA ASP A 101 3.32 18.51 29.48
C ASP A 101 2.02 18.15 28.74
N TYR A 102 1.90 16.91 28.26
CA TYR A 102 0.83 16.46 27.37
C TYR A 102 -0.07 15.40 28.00
N VAL A 103 0.50 14.54 28.86
CA VAL A 103 -0.19 13.43 29.52
C VAL A 103 0.15 13.34 31.00
N ASP A 104 -0.78 12.80 31.77
CA ASP A 104 -0.59 12.41 33.16
C ASP A 104 -0.49 10.88 33.25
N ILE A 105 0.49 10.39 34.01
CA ILE A 105 0.66 8.95 34.30
C ILE A 105 0.14 8.65 35.70
N TRP A 106 -0.85 7.77 35.77
CA TRP A 106 -1.46 7.29 37.01
C TRP A 106 -0.68 6.09 37.56
N TRP A 107 0.46 6.37 38.19
CA TRP A 107 1.38 5.34 38.68
C TRP A 107 0.73 4.31 39.60
N ASP A 108 -0.22 4.74 40.43
CA ASP A 108 -0.97 3.88 41.35
C ASP A 108 -1.93 2.92 40.63
N GLU A 109 -2.23 3.17 39.36
CA GLU A 109 -3.11 2.34 38.53
C GLU A 109 -2.33 1.37 37.62
N ILE A 110 -0.99 1.42 37.60
CA ILE A 110 -0.14 0.54 36.77
C ILE A 110 0.12 -0.79 37.46
N LEU A 111 -0.11 -1.91 36.77
CA LEU A 111 0.18 -3.26 37.26
C LEU A 111 1.56 -3.36 37.93
N PRO A 112 1.67 -4.01 39.12
CA PRO A 112 2.95 -4.19 39.79
C PRO A 112 4.02 -4.80 38.87
N GLY A 113 5.19 -4.17 38.79
CA GLY A 113 6.28 -4.57 37.91
C GLY A 113 6.24 -3.97 36.50
N GLN A 114 5.15 -3.32 36.08
CA GLN A 114 5.00 -2.74 34.74
C GLN A 114 5.34 -1.25 34.64
N SER A 115 5.72 -0.61 35.75
CA SER A 115 6.04 0.83 35.79
C SER A 115 7.20 1.22 34.86
N HIS A 116 8.11 0.30 34.56
CA HIS A 116 9.24 0.55 33.66
C HIS A 116 8.81 0.92 32.23
N ASN A 117 7.62 0.51 31.78
CA ASN A 117 7.07 0.84 30.46
C ASN A 117 6.61 2.31 30.32
N PHE A 118 6.57 3.04 31.43
CA PHE A 118 6.09 4.43 31.50
C PHE A 118 7.20 5.41 31.87
N VAL A 119 8.45 4.95 31.93
CA VAL A 119 9.60 5.80 32.27
C VAL A 119 9.99 6.63 31.05
N LYS A 120 10.31 7.90 31.29
CA LYS A 120 10.81 8.82 30.25
C LYS A 120 12.29 8.54 29.96
N TYR A 121 12.71 8.86 28.75
CA TYR A 121 14.12 8.86 28.39
C TYR A 121 14.70 10.27 28.36
N ASP A 122 16.01 10.38 28.54
CA ASP A 122 16.76 11.63 28.51
C ASP A 122 17.10 12.05 27.06
N ASP A 123 17.32 13.35 26.83
CA ASP A 123 17.66 13.93 25.53
C ASP A 123 18.99 13.41 24.95
N MET A 124 19.86 12.81 25.77
CA MET A 124 21.06 12.10 25.29
C MET A 124 20.75 10.77 24.61
N LEU A 125 19.59 10.16 24.90
CA LEU A 125 19.19 8.85 24.36
C LEU A 125 18.15 8.98 23.25
N ILE A 126 17.19 9.90 23.40
CA ILE A 126 16.11 10.09 22.43
C ILE A 126 16.15 11.49 21.83
N SER A 127 15.62 11.62 20.62
CA SER A 127 15.37 12.91 19.98
C SER A 127 13.94 12.96 19.45
N ASP A 128 13.27 14.09 19.67
CA ASP A 128 11.99 14.39 19.03
C ASP A 128 12.15 14.77 17.55
N LEU A 129 13.40 14.95 17.08
CA LEU A 129 13.75 15.44 15.76
C LEU A 129 12.99 16.72 15.40
N ASN A 130 12.73 17.61 16.37
CA ASN A 130 11.97 18.85 16.25
C ASN A 130 10.53 18.62 15.73
N THR A 131 9.82 17.67 16.32
CA THR A 131 8.40 17.39 16.03
C THR A 131 7.55 17.54 17.29
N PRO A 132 6.31 18.03 17.16
CA PRO A 132 5.41 18.14 18.31
C PRO A 132 5.08 16.77 18.90
N TYR A 133 4.59 16.75 20.15
CA TYR A 133 4.04 15.53 20.76
C TYR A 133 2.85 15.03 19.95
N ASP A 134 2.86 13.74 19.60
CA ASP A 134 1.89 13.16 18.69
C ASP A 134 0.91 12.20 19.38
N TYR A 135 -0.27 12.70 19.71
CA TYR A 135 -1.37 11.89 20.25
C TYR A 135 -1.85 10.79 19.27
N GLU A 136 -1.64 10.93 17.97
CA GLU A 136 -2.01 9.94 16.94
C GLU A 136 -0.90 8.91 16.67
N SER A 137 0.26 9.01 17.32
CA SER A 137 1.40 8.13 17.04
C SER A 137 1.01 6.66 17.26
N VAL A 138 1.39 5.79 16.31
CA VAL A 138 1.25 4.34 16.48
C VAL A 138 2.12 3.83 17.64
N MET A 139 3.12 4.61 18.04
CA MET A 139 4.01 4.35 19.18
C MET A 139 3.43 4.83 20.51
N HIS A 140 2.25 5.45 20.53
CA HIS A 140 1.59 5.87 21.76
C HIS A 140 0.80 4.71 22.40
N TYR A 141 0.83 4.62 23.72
CA TYR A 141 0.00 3.71 24.50
C TYR A 141 -1.47 4.12 24.52
N GLU A 142 -2.36 3.13 24.63
CA GLU A 142 -3.79 3.35 24.91
C GLU A 142 -4.00 3.75 26.38
N PRO A 143 -5.10 4.44 26.73
CA PRO A 143 -5.37 4.89 28.09
C PRO A 143 -5.34 3.77 29.14
N LEU A 144 -5.77 2.56 28.77
CA LEU A 144 -5.89 1.40 29.66
C LEU A 144 -4.66 0.47 29.64
N SER A 145 -3.56 0.89 29.02
CA SER A 145 -2.36 0.03 28.89
C SER A 145 -1.82 -0.34 30.28
N PHE A 146 -1.67 -1.63 30.57
CA PHE A 146 -1.16 -2.16 31.86
C PHE A 146 -1.92 -1.69 33.11
N ASN A 147 -3.23 -1.44 33.03
CA ASN A 147 -4.05 -1.04 34.18
C ASN A 147 -4.29 -2.18 35.18
N LYS A 148 -4.32 -1.84 36.48
CA LYS A 148 -4.70 -2.76 37.56
C LYS A 148 -6.20 -3.05 37.55
N ASN A 149 -7.00 -2.00 37.36
CA ASN A 149 -8.44 -2.01 37.49
C ASN A 149 -9.08 -1.81 36.13
N GLU A 150 -9.96 -2.73 35.73
CA GLU A 150 -10.68 -2.64 34.45
C GLU A 150 -11.42 -1.31 34.33
N GLY A 151 -11.23 -0.61 33.22
CA GLY A 151 -11.85 0.70 32.96
C GLY A 151 -11.18 1.91 33.62
N VAL A 152 -10.18 1.71 34.48
CA VAL A 152 -9.38 2.82 35.05
C VAL A 152 -8.11 3.01 34.21
N PRO A 153 -7.86 4.21 33.66
CA PRO A 153 -6.70 4.46 32.81
C PRO A 153 -5.41 4.62 33.60
N THR A 154 -4.30 4.14 33.02
CA THR A 154 -2.93 4.44 33.47
C THR A 154 -2.39 5.72 32.86
N ILE A 155 -2.97 6.17 31.74
CA ILE A 155 -2.58 7.40 31.04
C ILE A 155 -3.84 8.20 30.74
N THR A 156 -3.84 9.48 31.08
CA THR A 156 -4.82 10.44 30.59
C THR A 156 -4.12 11.60 29.90
N VAL A 157 -4.71 12.14 28.83
CA VAL A 157 -4.20 13.36 28.23
C VAL A 157 -4.68 14.59 29.01
N LYS A 158 -3.87 15.65 29.03
CA LYS A 158 -4.26 16.91 29.70
C LYS A 158 -5.36 17.68 28.98
N ILE A 159 -5.51 17.47 27.67
CA ILE A 159 -6.59 18.03 26.86
C ILE A 159 -7.60 16.91 26.60
N PRO A 160 -8.75 16.86 27.31
CA PRO A 160 -9.61 15.66 27.33
C PRO A 160 -10.10 15.18 25.96
N ALA A 161 -10.20 16.08 24.97
CA ALA A 161 -10.56 15.75 23.59
C ALA A 161 -9.61 14.72 22.94
N PHE A 162 -8.37 14.56 23.42
CA PHE A 162 -7.39 13.62 22.86
C PHE A 162 -7.31 12.26 23.59
N ASN A 163 -8.04 12.05 24.69
CA ASN A 163 -8.08 10.74 25.39
C ASN A 163 -8.55 9.64 24.45
N ASP A 164 -9.39 10.05 23.52
CA ASP A 164 -10.06 9.26 22.54
C ASP A 164 -9.25 9.03 21.26
N ILE A 165 -8.04 9.59 21.17
CA ILE A 165 -7.13 9.54 20.03
C ILE A 165 -5.91 8.68 20.34
N ILE A 166 -5.37 8.78 21.56
CA ILE A 166 -4.17 8.05 21.95
C ILE A 166 -4.34 6.53 21.84
N GLY A 167 -3.27 5.86 21.39
CA GLY A 167 -3.26 4.41 21.26
C GLY A 167 -3.96 3.88 20.01
N GLN A 168 -4.16 4.70 18.98
CA GLN A 168 -4.69 4.23 17.70
C GLN A 168 -3.86 3.06 17.12
N ARG A 169 -4.53 2.13 16.44
CA ARG A 169 -3.95 0.94 15.79
C ARG A 169 -4.45 0.80 14.34
N LEU A 170 -4.38 1.90 13.59
CA LEU A 170 -4.76 1.98 12.17
C LEU A 170 -3.54 1.91 11.25
N ASP A 171 -2.63 2.86 11.39
CA ASP A 171 -1.44 3.05 10.53
C ASP A 171 -0.45 3.99 11.26
N PHE A 172 0.68 4.31 10.63
CA PHE A 172 1.53 5.43 11.05
C PHE A 172 0.74 6.75 11.08
N SER A 173 1.06 7.62 12.03
CA SER A 173 0.61 9.01 11.96
C SER A 173 1.41 9.78 10.90
N THR A 174 1.04 11.03 10.64
CA THR A 174 1.85 11.93 9.81
C THR A 174 3.20 12.24 10.47
N VAL A 175 3.21 12.38 11.79
CA VAL A 175 4.41 12.75 12.57
C VAL A 175 5.37 11.56 12.72
N ASP A 176 4.86 10.33 12.86
CA ASP A 176 5.66 9.10 12.84
C ASP A 176 6.50 9.03 11.55
N LEU A 177 5.86 9.25 10.40
CA LEU A 177 6.55 9.28 9.11
C LEU A 177 7.52 10.45 8.99
N GLU A 178 7.16 11.63 9.48
CA GLU A 178 8.03 12.79 9.44
C GLU A 178 9.33 12.55 10.22
N ARG A 179 9.22 12.05 11.46
CA ARG A 179 10.37 11.69 12.30
C ARG A 179 11.20 10.61 11.63
N LEU A 180 10.57 9.55 11.13
CA LEU A 180 11.29 8.44 10.47
C LEU A 180 12.05 8.94 9.24
N ASN A 181 11.41 9.81 8.43
CA ASN A 181 12.03 10.38 7.25
C ASN A 181 13.18 11.34 7.59
N ARG A 182 13.07 12.13 8.67
CA ARG A 182 14.17 12.97 9.17
C ARG A 182 15.33 12.13 9.67
N MET A 183 15.05 11.06 10.44
CA MET A 183 16.07 10.16 11.00
C MET A 183 16.91 9.48 9.92
N TYR A 184 16.29 9.09 8.80
CA TYR A 184 16.94 8.36 7.72
C TYR A 184 17.24 9.22 6.48
N ASN A 185 17.12 10.55 6.58
CA ASN A 185 17.37 11.51 5.48
C ASN A 185 16.62 11.15 4.18
N CYS A 186 15.34 10.82 4.32
CA CYS A 186 14.51 10.36 3.22
C CYS A 186 14.05 11.52 2.33
N THR A 187 14.47 11.52 1.06
CA THR A 187 14.15 12.59 0.10
C THR A 187 13.13 12.20 -0.96
N SER A 188 12.81 10.90 -1.10
CA SER A 188 11.86 10.42 -2.11
C SER A 188 11.01 9.26 -1.62
N THR A 189 9.93 9.01 -2.35
CA THR A 189 9.01 7.88 -2.17
C THR A 189 9.54 6.66 -2.93
N HIS A 190 9.37 5.46 -2.40
CA HIS A 190 9.67 4.25 -3.18
C HIS A 190 8.56 3.89 -4.17
N THR A 191 7.29 4.01 -3.76
CA THR A 191 6.14 3.54 -4.54
C THR A 191 5.22 4.65 -5.04
N LEU A 192 5.14 5.81 -4.38
CA LEU A 192 4.28 6.92 -4.84
C LEU A 192 4.95 7.66 -6.01
N LEU A 193 4.32 7.70 -7.18
CA LEU A 193 4.82 8.42 -8.35
C LEU A 193 4.15 9.77 -8.56
N ASP A 194 2.85 9.85 -8.28
CA ASP A 194 2.09 11.08 -8.45
C ASP A 194 0.92 11.21 -7.47
N GLN A 195 0.59 12.46 -7.13
CA GLN A 195 -0.53 12.83 -6.26
C GLN A 195 -1.03 14.21 -6.70
N CYS A 196 -2.31 14.32 -7.00
CA CYS A 196 -2.92 15.60 -7.40
C CYS A 196 -4.37 15.72 -6.97
N ALA A 197 -4.63 16.65 -6.04
CA ALA A 197 -5.96 17.04 -5.57
C ALA A 197 -6.43 18.38 -6.17
N PHE A 198 -5.70 18.90 -7.17
CA PHE A 198 -6.01 20.16 -7.87
C PHE A 198 -6.16 21.44 -7.03
N GLU A 199 -5.75 21.45 -5.77
CA GLU A 199 -5.85 22.63 -4.90
C GLU A 199 -4.98 23.83 -5.31
N PHE A 200 -4.05 23.66 -6.25
CA PHE A 200 -3.14 24.70 -6.73
C PHE A 200 -3.26 24.94 -8.24
N ALA A 201 -3.07 26.20 -8.66
CA ALA A 201 -3.22 26.64 -10.04
C ALA A 201 -2.25 25.97 -11.05
N ASN A 202 -1.14 25.42 -10.56
CA ASN A 202 -0.20 24.68 -11.41
C ASN A 202 -0.69 23.26 -11.76
N ILE A 203 -1.83 22.82 -11.21
CA ILE A 203 -2.47 21.52 -11.47
C ILE A 203 -1.47 20.35 -11.45
N CYS A 204 -0.53 20.40 -10.50
CA CYS A 204 0.53 19.38 -10.32
C CYS A 204 1.43 19.16 -11.56
N GLY A 205 1.47 20.13 -12.47
CA GLY A 205 2.20 20.06 -13.74
C GLY A 205 1.48 19.26 -14.82
N MET A 206 0.18 18.99 -14.68
CA MET A 206 -0.63 18.43 -15.76
C MET A 206 -0.76 19.43 -16.92
N VAL A 207 -0.95 18.90 -18.13
CA VAL A 207 -1.03 19.69 -19.37
C VAL A 207 -2.30 19.32 -20.14
N GLN A 208 -2.95 20.34 -20.72
CA GLN A 208 -4.07 20.15 -21.63
C GLN A 208 -3.58 19.65 -22.99
N GLY A 209 -4.44 18.93 -23.70
CA GLY A 209 -4.33 18.76 -25.14
C GLY A 209 -4.39 20.11 -25.85
N THR A 210 -3.86 20.15 -27.08
CA THR A 210 -3.98 21.34 -27.95
C THR A 210 -4.48 20.98 -29.34
N ARG A 211 -4.94 19.74 -29.53
CA ARG A 211 -5.31 19.16 -30.85
C ARG A 211 -6.67 18.48 -30.80
N ASP A 212 -7.44 18.83 -29.78
CA ASP A 212 -8.73 18.31 -29.37
C ASP A 212 -9.78 19.43 -29.44
N ASP A 213 -11.05 19.06 -29.34
CA ASP A 213 -12.18 19.95 -29.66
C ASP A 213 -12.54 20.87 -28.49
N ALA A 214 -12.18 20.48 -27.27
CA ALA A 214 -12.50 21.17 -26.03
C ALA A 214 -11.44 20.94 -24.95
N ASP A 215 -11.48 21.75 -23.89
CA ASP A 215 -10.51 21.69 -22.79
C ASP A 215 -11.14 21.23 -21.47
N TRP A 216 -10.32 20.60 -20.62
CA TRP A 216 -10.64 20.49 -19.20
C TRP A 216 -10.42 21.84 -18.51
N ILE A 217 -11.30 22.22 -17.61
CA ILE A 217 -11.23 23.49 -16.88
C ILE A 217 -10.91 23.20 -15.42
N HIS A 218 -9.89 23.88 -14.89
CA HIS A 218 -9.65 23.91 -13.44
C HIS A 218 -10.71 24.78 -12.79
N LYS A 219 -11.62 24.15 -12.03
CA LYS A 219 -12.82 24.79 -11.51
C LYS A 219 -12.83 24.72 -10.00
N LYS A 220 -13.16 25.85 -9.37
CA LYS A 220 -13.38 25.94 -7.93
C LYS A 220 -14.79 25.46 -7.60
N SER A 221 -14.94 24.83 -6.44
CA SER A 221 -16.24 24.37 -5.94
C SER A 221 -17.27 25.49 -5.83
N SER A 222 -18.52 25.14 -6.10
CA SER A 222 -19.69 26.02 -5.97
C SER A 222 -20.75 25.37 -5.07
N LEU A 223 -21.44 26.22 -4.28
CA LEU A 223 -22.56 25.82 -3.42
C LEU A 223 -23.76 25.24 -4.21
N THR A 224 -23.78 25.36 -5.54
CA THR A 224 -24.88 24.91 -6.41
C THR A 224 -24.71 23.48 -6.94
N GLY A 225 -23.99 22.61 -6.23
CA GLY A 225 -23.89 21.16 -6.54
C GLY A 225 -22.68 20.75 -7.39
N GLU A 226 -21.72 21.66 -7.58
CA GLU A 226 -20.44 21.42 -8.24
C GLU A 226 -19.33 21.47 -7.20
N GLU A 227 -19.33 20.48 -6.30
CA GLU A 227 -18.39 20.36 -5.20
C GLU A 227 -17.23 19.42 -5.60
N ASP A 228 -16.00 19.82 -5.28
CA ASP A 228 -14.79 18.98 -5.31
C ASP A 228 -14.95 17.75 -4.41
N HIS A 229 -14.11 16.74 -4.64
CA HIS A 229 -14.07 15.60 -3.75
C HIS A 229 -13.18 15.89 -2.54
N THR A 230 -12.06 16.60 -2.69
CA THR A 230 -11.04 16.86 -1.67
C THR A 230 -11.61 17.30 -0.31
N LEU A 231 -12.45 18.33 -0.29
CA LEU A 231 -13.06 18.96 0.89
C LEU A 231 -14.56 18.64 1.05
N LEU A 232 -15.05 17.66 0.30
CA LEU A 232 -16.46 17.28 0.26
C LEU A 232 -17.03 17.02 1.65
N GLY A 233 -18.20 17.61 1.93
CA GLY A 233 -18.86 17.53 3.24
C GLY A 233 -18.24 18.40 4.34
N ARG A 234 -17.17 19.14 4.06
CA ARG A 234 -16.53 20.09 5.00
C ARG A 234 -16.61 21.52 4.51
N CYS A 235 -15.88 21.86 3.46
CA CYS A 235 -15.77 23.22 2.91
C CYS A 235 -16.19 23.23 1.43
N LYS A 236 -17.51 23.26 1.22
CA LYS A 236 -18.18 23.03 -0.09
C LYS A 236 -17.87 24.06 -1.18
N ASP A 237 -17.18 25.16 -0.86
CA ASP A 237 -16.88 26.29 -1.74
C ASP A 237 -15.38 26.64 -1.80
N ALA A 238 -14.52 25.79 -1.23
CA ALA A 238 -13.10 26.07 -1.09
C ALA A 238 -12.19 25.24 -2.01
N GLY A 239 -12.53 23.96 -2.25
CA GLY A 239 -11.68 23.04 -2.99
C GLY A 239 -11.78 23.23 -4.50
N SER A 240 -10.95 22.49 -5.23
CA SER A 240 -10.88 22.58 -6.69
C SER A 240 -10.81 21.20 -7.35
N PHE A 241 -11.24 21.13 -8.61
CA PHE A 241 -11.24 19.90 -9.40
C PHE A 241 -11.04 20.22 -10.89
N MET A 242 -10.84 19.18 -11.70
CA MET A 242 -10.86 19.33 -13.16
C MET A 242 -12.23 18.94 -13.71
N TYR A 243 -12.77 19.78 -14.59
CA TYR A 243 -14.10 19.65 -15.15
C TYR A 243 -14.10 19.73 -16.67
N PHE A 244 -14.73 18.77 -17.31
CA PHE A 244 -15.02 18.81 -18.74
C PHE A 244 -16.52 18.99 -18.95
N ASN A 245 -16.91 20.10 -19.57
CA ASN A 245 -18.31 20.42 -19.83
C ASN A 245 -18.84 19.63 -21.02
N THR A 246 -19.86 18.79 -20.81
CA THR A 246 -20.52 18.04 -21.90
C THR A 246 -21.89 18.61 -22.24
N SER A 247 -22.36 19.66 -21.57
CA SER A 247 -23.66 20.29 -21.82
C SER A 247 -23.72 21.13 -23.10
N SER A 248 -22.58 21.62 -23.57
CA SER A 248 -22.41 22.41 -24.80
C SER A 248 -21.33 21.80 -25.71
N GLY A 249 -21.36 22.06 -27.02
CA GLY A 249 -20.46 21.41 -28.01
C GLY A 249 -21.17 20.43 -28.96
N GLN A 250 -20.40 19.69 -29.76
CA GLN A 250 -20.88 18.65 -30.68
C GLN A 250 -20.71 17.25 -30.07
N ALA A 251 -21.43 16.27 -30.65
CA ALA A 251 -21.24 14.87 -30.31
C ALA A 251 -19.81 14.43 -30.63
N GLU A 252 -19.21 13.63 -29.75
CA GLU A 252 -17.81 13.17 -29.85
C GLU A 252 -16.73 14.23 -29.63
N ASP A 253 -17.11 15.48 -29.26
CA ASP A 253 -16.14 16.47 -28.76
C ASP A 253 -15.34 15.82 -27.63
N MET A 254 -14.01 15.96 -27.72
CA MET A 254 -13.09 15.39 -26.76
C MET A 254 -12.20 16.45 -26.10
N ALA A 255 -11.83 16.18 -24.85
CA ALA A 255 -10.87 16.97 -24.10
C ALA A 255 -9.81 16.06 -23.47
N LEU A 256 -8.54 16.41 -23.58
CA LEU A 256 -7.40 15.66 -23.07
C LEU A 256 -6.72 16.40 -21.91
N LEU A 257 -6.50 15.68 -20.81
CA LEU A 257 -5.64 16.13 -19.71
C LEU A 257 -4.56 15.08 -19.48
N GLU A 258 -3.30 15.50 -19.56
CA GLU A 258 -2.15 14.61 -19.42
C GLU A 258 -1.33 14.93 -18.17
N SER A 259 -0.93 13.89 -17.45
CA SER A 259 0.11 14.00 -16.42
C SER A 259 1.43 14.53 -16.97
N ARG A 260 2.31 15.01 -16.08
CA ARG A 260 3.74 15.20 -16.41
C ARG A 260 4.38 13.86 -16.80
N ILE A 261 5.62 13.90 -17.30
CA ILE A 261 6.39 12.68 -17.55
C ILE A 261 6.73 12.00 -16.22
N LEU A 262 6.38 10.73 -16.10
CA LEU A 262 6.59 9.90 -14.93
C LEU A 262 7.60 8.79 -15.22
N TYR A 263 8.33 8.36 -14.20
CA TYR A 263 9.48 7.45 -14.30
C TYR A 263 9.26 6.24 -13.38
N PRO A 264 8.50 5.23 -13.83
CA PRO A 264 8.20 4.07 -13.00
C PRO A 264 9.44 3.21 -12.77
N LYS A 265 9.59 2.67 -11.55
CA LYS A 265 10.64 1.70 -11.21
C LYS A 265 10.14 0.25 -11.32
N ARG A 266 8.83 0.04 -11.27
CA ARG A 266 8.14 -1.26 -11.36
C ARG A 266 7.21 -1.32 -12.57
N THR A 267 6.88 -2.54 -12.99
CA THR A 267 5.98 -2.82 -14.13
C THR A 267 4.53 -2.46 -13.87
N GLN A 268 4.04 -2.82 -12.69
CA GLN A 268 2.63 -2.74 -12.34
C GLN A 268 2.38 -1.55 -11.42
N LEU A 269 1.43 -0.72 -11.83
CA LEU A 269 1.05 0.51 -11.16
C LEU A 269 -0.45 0.51 -10.91
N CYS A 270 -0.87 1.26 -9.89
CA CYS A 270 -2.26 1.57 -9.63
C CYS A 270 -2.50 3.07 -9.74
N LEU A 271 -3.28 3.45 -10.75
CA LEU A 271 -3.85 4.79 -10.86
C LEU A 271 -5.21 4.79 -10.16
N GLN A 272 -5.28 5.51 -9.05
CA GLN A 272 -6.51 5.76 -8.29
C GLN A 272 -6.94 7.21 -8.51
N PHE A 273 -8.23 7.46 -8.66
CA PHE A 273 -8.78 8.83 -8.66
C PHE A 273 -10.27 8.79 -8.36
N PHE A 274 -10.82 9.92 -7.94
CA PHE A 274 -12.26 10.10 -7.85
C PHE A 274 -12.78 10.73 -9.14
N TYR A 275 -13.93 10.26 -9.61
CA TYR A 275 -14.60 10.79 -10.78
C TYR A 275 -16.11 10.87 -10.58
N LYS A 276 -16.75 11.79 -11.30
CA LYS A 276 -18.20 11.97 -11.36
C LYS A 276 -18.59 12.31 -12.79
N ILE A 277 -19.66 11.70 -13.30
CA ILE A 277 -20.22 12.02 -14.62
C ILE A 277 -21.67 12.45 -14.39
N SER A 278 -21.94 13.74 -14.48
CA SER A 278 -23.27 14.32 -14.29
C SER A 278 -23.98 14.62 -15.60
N GLY A 279 -23.29 14.46 -16.74
CA GLY A 279 -23.85 14.62 -18.07
C GLY A 279 -24.65 13.40 -18.53
N SER A 280 -24.54 13.09 -19.82
CA SER A 280 -25.26 11.96 -20.42
C SER A 280 -24.66 10.61 -19.96
N PRO A 281 -25.48 9.54 -19.83
CA PRO A 281 -24.96 8.17 -19.69
C PRO A 281 -24.03 7.73 -20.84
N LEU A 282 -24.12 8.41 -22.00
CA LEU A 282 -23.26 8.16 -23.16
C LEU A 282 -21.91 8.89 -23.08
N ASP A 283 -21.74 9.82 -22.14
CA ASP A 283 -20.46 10.48 -21.90
C ASP A 283 -19.46 9.44 -21.37
N LYS A 284 -18.20 9.56 -21.81
CA LYS A 284 -17.14 8.60 -21.48
C LYS A 284 -15.93 9.30 -20.90
N LEU A 285 -15.36 8.69 -19.87
CA LEU A 285 -14.03 9.00 -19.38
C LEU A 285 -13.09 7.84 -19.76
N VAL A 286 -12.10 8.11 -20.61
CA VAL A 286 -11.16 7.11 -21.10
C VAL A 286 -9.77 7.39 -20.56
N ILE A 287 -9.14 6.35 -20.00
CA ILE A 287 -7.78 6.39 -19.50
C ILE A 287 -6.84 5.79 -20.53
N TRP A 288 -5.82 6.55 -20.89
CA TRP A 288 -4.76 6.11 -21.79
C TRP A 288 -3.39 6.18 -21.12
N VAL A 289 -2.46 5.36 -21.63
CA VAL A 289 -1.03 5.45 -21.32
C VAL A 289 -0.30 5.83 -22.60
N ARG A 290 0.39 6.97 -22.56
CA ARG A 290 1.28 7.43 -23.62
C ARG A 290 2.71 7.12 -23.22
N LYS A 291 3.33 6.18 -23.92
CA LYS A 291 4.72 5.77 -23.69
C LYS A 291 5.68 6.69 -24.42
N ASP A 292 6.79 7.04 -23.76
CA ASP A 292 7.88 7.83 -24.32
C ASP A 292 9.17 6.99 -24.25
N ASN A 293 9.63 6.53 -25.42
CA ASN A 293 10.83 5.71 -25.56
C ASN A 293 12.15 6.50 -25.48
N GLY A 294 12.10 7.81 -25.22
CA GLY A 294 13.29 8.65 -25.13
C GLY A 294 13.80 9.21 -26.46
N THR A 295 13.16 8.91 -27.60
CA THR A 295 13.59 9.40 -28.92
C THR A 295 12.93 10.72 -29.34
N GLY A 296 12.09 11.31 -28.48
CA GLY A 296 11.39 12.56 -28.78
C GLY A 296 10.20 12.41 -29.73
N THR A 297 9.87 11.18 -30.14
CA THR A 297 8.74 10.85 -31.01
C THR A 297 7.75 9.94 -30.27
N VAL A 298 6.49 10.39 -30.20
CA VAL A 298 5.38 9.69 -29.51
C VAL A 298 5.06 8.41 -30.26
N ASN A 299 5.43 7.25 -29.73
CA ASN A 299 5.29 6.01 -30.50
C ASN A 299 4.34 4.95 -29.93
N THR A 300 3.65 5.15 -28.80
CA THR A 300 2.49 4.30 -28.47
C THR A 300 1.52 4.96 -27.50
N LEU A 301 0.25 5.10 -27.90
CA LEU A 301 -0.87 5.42 -27.02
C LEU A 301 -1.70 4.15 -26.82
N VAL A 302 -1.85 3.70 -25.58
CA VAL A 302 -2.57 2.46 -25.23
C VAL A 302 -3.81 2.80 -24.42
N LYS A 303 -4.98 2.39 -24.90
CA LYS A 303 -6.23 2.52 -24.17
C LYS A 303 -6.24 1.52 -23.03
N VAL A 304 -6.46 1.99 -21.80
CA VAL A 304 -6.43 1.12 -20.61
C VAL A 304 -7.81 0.84 -20.07
N LYS A 305 -8.63 1.88 -19.87
CA LYS A 305 -9.96 1.75 -19.26
C LYS A 305 -10.92 2.78 -19.81
N THR A 306 -12.19 2.43 -19.89
CA THR A 306 -13.28 3.37 -20.17
C THR A 306 -14.31 3.27 -19.06
N PHE A 307 -14.70 4.42 -18.52
CA PHE A 307 -15.83 4.62 -17.63
C PHE A 307 -16.94 5.30 -18.43
N GLN A 308 -18.19 4.89 -18.17
CA GLN A 308 -19.38 5.46 -18.81
C GLN A 308 -20.20 6.19 -17.76
N GLY A 309 -20.97 7.18 -18.19
CA GLY A 309 -21.95 7.84 -17.32
C GLY A 309 -23.03 6.87 -16.83
N ASP A 310 -23.59 7.17 -15.67
CA ASP A 310 -24.75 6.49 -15.10
C ASP A 310 -25.71 7.51 -14.48
N SER A 311 -26.86 7.04 -14.04
CA SER A 311 -27.91 7.88 -13.44
C SER A 311 -27.64 8.28 -11.99
N ASP A 312 -26.54 7.81 -11.40
CA ASP A 312 -26.22 8.01 -10.00
C ASP A 312 -25.54 9.38 -9.78
N HIS A 313 -24.82 9.89 -10.78
CA HIS A 313 -24.26 11.26 -10.81
C HIS A 313 -23.41 11.67 -9.58
N ASN A 314 -23.05 10.71 -8.72
CA ASN A 314 -22.24 10.91 -7.53
C ASN A 314 -20.77 10.61 -7.80
N TRP A 315 -19.90 11.08 -6.91
CA TRP A 315 -18.49 10.72 -6.88
C TRP A 315 -18.32 9.21 -6.73
N LYS A 316 -17.38 8.67 -7.50
CA LYS A 316 -16.98 7.27 -7.49
C LYS A 316 -15.46 7.20 -7.49
N ILE A 317 -14.92 6.15 -6.90
CA ILE A 317 -13.50 5.88 -6.95
C ILE A 317 -13.17 4.91 -8.09
N ALA A 318 -12.16 5.25 -8.87
CA ALA A 318 -11.59 4.40 -9.90
C ALA A 318 -10.27 3.79 -9.42
N HIS A 319 -10.05 2.52 -9.79
CA HIS A 319 -8.75 1.87 -9.70
C HIS A 319 -8.40 1.32 -11.08
N VAL A 320 -7.29 1.78 -11.65
CA VAL A 320 -6.85 1.42 -12.99
C VAL A 320 -5.43 0.88 -12.94
N THR A 321 -5.30 -0.43 -13.20
CA THR A 321 -4.00 -1.09 -13.29
C THR A 321 -3.30 -0.64 -14.57
N LEU A 322 -2.12 -0.03 -14.44
CA LEU A 322 -1.25 0.32 -15.57
C LEU A 322 -0.06 -0.66 -15.60
N ASN A 323 0.29 -1.13 -16.80
CA ASN A 323 1.43 -2.02 -17.01
C ASN A 323 2.45 -1.32 -17.92
N VAL A 324 3.40 -0.60 -17.33
CA VAL A 324 4.41 0.20 -18.05
C VAL A 324 5.68 0.35 -17.21
N GLN A 325 6.84 0.17 -17.84
CA GLN A 325 8.17 0.36 -17.21
C GLN A 325 8.96 1.53 -17.81
N GLU A 326 8.59 1.99 -19.00
CA GLU A 326 9.23 3.13 -19.65
C GLU A 326 8.67 4.42 -19.07
N LYS A 327 9.35 5.55 -19.30
CA LYS A 327 8.77 6.85 -18.94
C LYS A 327 7.48 7.07 -19.73
N PHE A 328 6.47 7.61 -19.07
CA PHE A 328 5.12 7.69 -19.66
C PHE A 328 4.33 8.88 -19.11
N ARG A 329 3.19 9.14 -19.75
CA ARG A 329 2.09 9.95 -19.21
C ARG A 329 0.84 9.09 -19.15
N TYR A 330 0.10 9.15 -18.04
CA TYR A 330 -1.32 8.79 -18.09
C TYR A 330 -2.13 9.99 -18.59
N VAL A 331 -3.20 9.70 -19.31
CA VAL A 331 -4.05 10.70 -19.98
C VAL A 331 -5.52 10.43 -19.67
N PHE A 332 -6.23 11.46 -19.24
CA PHE A 332 -7.67 11.47 -19.16
C PHE A 332 -8.24 12.06 -20.44
N GLN A 333 -9.05 11.28 -21.13
CA GLN A 333 -9.87 11.75 -22.24
C GLN A 333 -11.32 11.82 -21.78
N GLY A 334 -11.88 13.02 -21.71
CA GLY A 334 -13.32 13.22 -21.66
C GLY A 334 -13.88 13.15 -23.08
N LEU A 335 -15.00 12.46 -23.25
CA LEU A 335 -15.70 12.35 -24.54
C LEU A 335 -17.18 12.61 -24.33
N ARG A 336 -17.72 13.56 -25.08
CA ARG A 336 -19.14 13.87 -25.07
C ARG A 336 -19.95 12.83 -25.87
N GLY A 337 -20.99 12.29 -25.26
CA GLY A 337 -21.95 11.40 -25.91
C GLY A 337 -22.90 12.13 -26.86
N SER A 338 -23.51 11.39 -27.78
CA SER A 338 -24.29 11.91 -28.91
C SER A 338 -25.67 12.50 -28.58
N HIS A 339 -26.03 12.69 -27.31
CA HIS A 339 -27.36 13.16 -26.93
C HIS A 339 -27.43 14.70 -26.84
N SER A 340 -28.53 15.28 -27.33
CA SER A 340 -28.79 16.73 -27.34
C SER A 340 -29.14 17.31 -25.95
N SER A 341 -29.20 16.49 -24.91
CA SER A 341 -29.57 16.89 -23.54
C SER A 341 -28.60 16.37 -22.47
N SER A 342 -27.29 16.52 -22.68
CA SER A 342 -26.38 16.51 -21.53
C SER A 342 -26.57 17.82 -20.75
N SER A 343 -26.79 17.74 -19.43
CA SER A 343 -26.99 18.91 -18.56
C SER A 343 -25.80 19.19 -17.64
N GLY A 344 -24.71 18.42 -17.79
CA GLY A 344 -23.60 18.41 -16.84
C GLY A 344 -22.24 18.23 -17.50
N GLY A 345 -21.40 17.37 -16.91
CA GLY A 345 -20.06 17.12 -17.41
C GLY A 345 -19.35 15.99 -16.68
N ILE A 346 -18.03 15.91 -16.91
CA ILE A 346 -17.14 14.94 -16.32
C ILE A 346 -16.21 15.64 -15.34
N PHE A 347 -16.09 15.09 -14.13
CA PHE A 347 -15.30 15.62 -13.04
C PHE A 347 -14.24 14.59 -12.67
N ILE A 348 -13.02 15.04 -12.39
CA ILE A 348 -11.96 14.22 -11.81
C ILE A 348 -11.27 14.99 -10.69
N ASP A 349 -10.92 14.27 -9.63
CA ASP A 349 -10.27 14.82 -8.44
C ASP A 349 -9.50 13.73 -7.67
N ASP A 350 -8.68 14.12 -6.70
CA ASP A 350 -7.99 13.22 -5.77
C ASP A 350 -7.22 12.07 -6.45
N ILE A 351 -6.37 12.44 -7.42
CA ILE A 351 -5.59 11.52 -8.22
C ILE A 351 -4.37 11.04 -7.42
N THR A 352 -4.15 9.74 -7.44
CA THR A 352 -2.94 9.11 -6.92
C THR A 352 -2.43 8.06 -7.89
N LEU A 353 -1.12 8.03 -8.12
CA LEU A 353 -0.46 6.95 -8.86
C LEU A 353 0.61 6.31 -7.98
N THR A 354 0.47 5.01 -7.71
CA THR A 354 1.47 4.24 -6.97
C THR A 354 1.96 3.00 -7.72
N GLU A 355 3.19 2.57 -7.46
CA GLU A 355 3.82 1.36 -7.98
C GLU A 355 3.41 0.12 -7.17
N THR A 356 2.09 -0.05 -7.03
CA THR A 356 1.44 -1.12 -6.27
C THR A 356 0.32 -1.77 -7.10
N PRO A 357 -0.07 -3.01 -6.82
CA PRO A 357 -1.27 -3.60 -7.41
C PRO A 357 -2.53 -2.86 -6.96
N CYS A 358 -3.48 -2.64 -7.87
CA CYS A 358 -4.79 -2.10 -7.50
C CYS A 358 -5.62 -3.06 -6.65
N SER A 359 -6.54 -2.52 -5.85
CA SER A 359 -7.59 -3.32 -5.22
C SER A 359 -8.49 -3.96 -6.26
N GLY A 360 -8.71 -5.28 -6.13
CA GLY A 360 -9.52 -6.07 -7.07
C GLY A 360 -11.03 -5.93 -6.87
N ALA A 361 -11.46 -5.48 -5.69
CA ALA A 361 -12.87 -5.18 -5.41
C ALA A 361 -13.01 -3.90 -4.59
N VAL A 362 -14.02 -3.12 -4.97
CA VAL A 362 -14.44 -1.89 -4.30
C VAL A 362 -15.93 -1.99 -4.02
N TRP A 363 -16.30 -1.80 -2.76
CA TRP A 363 -17.68 -1.67 -2.33
C TRP A 363 -17.90 -0.29 -1.73
N LEU A 364 -18.63 0.55 -2.48
CA LEU A 364 -19.07 1.87 -2.04
C LEU A 364 -20.46 1.75 -1.42
N ILE A 365 -20.61 2.20 -0.18
CA ILE A 365 -21.87 2.20 0.57
C ILE A 365 -22.23 3.65 0.87
N ARG A 366 -23.36 4.11 0.35
CA ARG A 366 -23.83 5.48 0.53
C ARG A 366 -24.73 5.64 1.73
N ASN A 367 -24.79 6.87 2.24
CA ASN A 367 -25.65 7.26 3.36
C ASN A 367 -25.43 6.39 4.61
N PHE A 368 -24.16 6.08 4.91
CA PHE A 368 -23.82 5.09 5.92
C PHE A 368 -24.18 5.53 7.35
N THR A 369 -24.16 6.83 7.64
CA THR A 369 -24.61 7.40 8.91
C THR A 369 -26.09 7.12 9.12
N ARG A 370 -26.92 7.27 8.09
CA ARG A 370 -28.34 6.91 8.17
C ARG A 370 -28.53 5.40 8.37
N ILE A 371 -27.72 4.58 7.71
CA ILE A 371 -27.72 3.12 7.92
C ILE A 371 -27.39 2.80 9.38
N LEU A 372 -26.34 3.41 9.95
CA LEU A 372 -25.99 3.24 11.37
C LEU A 372 -27.12 3.70 12.31
N GLN A 373 -27.85 4.76 11.99
CA GLN A 373 -28.94 5.25 12.85
C GLN A 373 -30.19 4.36 12.81
N THR A 374 -30.49 3.76 11.66
CA THR A 374 -31.74 3.02 11.43
C THR A 374 -31.61 1.50 11.63
N SER A 375 -30.40 0.97 11.56
CA SER A 375 -30.14 -0.46 11.74
C SER A 375 -30.06 -0.86 13.22
N VAL A 376 -30.38 -2.12 13.49
CA VAL A 376 -30.27 -2.76 14.81
C VAL A 376 -29.22 -3.89 14.79
N SER A 377 -28.81 -4.38 15.96
CA SER A 377 -27.89 -5.52 16.08
C SER A 377 -28.37 -6.72 15.25
N GLY A 378 -27.49 -7.27 14.42
CA GLY A 378 -27.82 -8.36 13.48
C GLY A 378 -28.31 -7.91 12.10
N SER A 379 -28.56 -6.61 11.88
CA SER A 379 -28.82 -6.09 10.53
C SER A 379 -27.62 -6.36 9.63
N VAL A 380 -27.87 -6.83 8.40
CA VAL A 380 -26.83 -7.29 7.50
C VAL A 380 -26.90 -6.60 6.14
N MET A 381 -25.75 -6.20 5.63
CA MET A 381 -25.55 -5.73 4.27
C MET A 381 -24.54 -6.63 3.57
N ARG A 382 -24.76 -6.91 2.30
CA ARG A 382 -23.86 -7.75 1.50
C ARG A 382 -23.41 -7.00 0.27
N SER A 383 -22.13 -7.13 -0.05
CA SER A 383 -21.58 -6.60 -1.28
C SER A 383 -22.10 -7.38 -2.50
N PRO A 384 -21.97 -6.84 -3.71
CA PRO A 384 -22.00 -7.64 -4.93
C PRO A 384 -20.97 -8.78 -4.89
N ARG A 385 -21.16 -9.78 -5.75
CA ARG A 385 -20.18 -10.85 -5.96
C ARG A 385 -18.98 -10.30 -6.74
N PHE A 386 -17.79 -10.58 -6.23
CA PHE A 386 -16.51 -10.25 -6.87
C PHE A 386 -15.74 -11.53 -7.21
N TYR A 387 -14.69 -11.39 -8.03
CA TYR A 387 -13.81 -12.48 -8.42
C TYR A 387 -12.36 -12.18 -8.08
N SER A 388 -11.66 -13.17 -7.52
CA SER A 388 -10.22 -13.07 -7.27
C SER A 388 -9.44 -13.17 -8.59
N PRO A 389 -8.15 -12.78 -8.63
CA PRO A 389 -7.33 -12.99 -9.83
C PRO A 389 -7.26 -14.46 -10.29
N GLU A 390 -7.37 -15.40 -9.37
CA GLU A 390 -7.40 -16.85 -9.66
C GLU A 390 -8.78 -17.34 -10.14
N GLY A 391 -9.85 -16.55 -9.95
CA GLY A 391 -11.20 -16.89 -10.40
C GLY A 391 -12.19 -17.32 -9.31
N TYR A 392 -11.78 -17.41 -8.04
CA TYR A 392 -12.72 -17.68 -6.92
C TYR A 392 -13.73 -16.54 -6.77
N GLY A 393 -15.02 -16.87 -6.74
CA GLY A 393 -16.10 -15.96 -6.38
C GLY A 393 -16.13 -15.69 -4.88
N TYR A 394 -16.36 -14.43 -4.49
CA TYR A 394 -16.45 -14.04 -3.08
C TYR A 394 -17.33 -12.79 -2.89
N GLY A 395 -17.66 -12.51 -1.63
CA GLY A 395 -18.34 -11.29 -1.21
C GLY A 395 -17.88 -10.82 0.17
N ILE A 396 -18.35 -9.64 0.55
CA ILE A 396 -18.13 -9.02 1.86
C ILE A 396 -19.49 -8.86 2.53
N THR A 397 -19.58 -9.29 3.79
CA THR A 397 -20.76 -9.08 4.65
C THR A 397 -20.43 -8.03 5.70
N LEU A 398 -21.23 -6.98 5.76
CA LEU A 398 -21.11 -5.91 6.75
C LEU A 398 -22.30 -5.96 7.71
N TYR A 399 -22.02 -5.86 9.01
CA TYR A 399 -23.03 -5.69 10.06
C TYR A 399 -22.77 -4.35 10.75
N PRO A 400 -23.64 -3.34 10.55
CA PRO A 400 -23.39 -1.99 11.07
C PRO A 400 -23.19 -1.96 12.59
N HIS A 401 -23.98 -2.75 13.34
CA HIS A 401 -23.94 -2.90 14.81
C HIS A 401 -23.49 -4.29 15.28
N GLY A 402 -22.74 -5.01 14.43
CA GLY A 402 -22.36 -6.40 14.72
C GLY A 402 -23.52 -7.38 14.60
N THR A 403 -23.26 -8.64 14.98
CA THR A 403 -24.28 -9.70 14.99
C THR A 403 -25.23 -9.53 16.18
N SER A 404 -26.35 -10.25 16.19
CA SER A 404 -27.34 -10.17 17.29
C SER A 404 -26.77 -10.53 18.67
N ASN A 405 -25.68 -11.30 18.72
CA ASN A 405 -25.01 -11.73 19.97
C ASN A 405 -23.61 -11.09 20.11
N SER A 406 -23.36 -9.95 19.47
CA SER A 406 -22.04 -9.30 19.49
C SER A 406 -21.72 -8.75 20.88
N TYR A 407 -20.55 -9.07 21.40
CA TYR A 407 -19.96 -8.40 22.58
C TYR A 407 -19.42 -6.99 22.25
N PHE A 408 -19.48 -6.58 20.99
CA PHE A 408 -18.96 -5.29 20.49
C PHE A 408 -20.08 -4.48 19.81
N PRO A 409 -21.04 -3.92 20.56
CA PRO A 409 -22.21 -3.23 19.99
C PRO A 409 -21.85 -1.90 19.28
N ASN A 410 -20.75 -1.26 19.70
CA ASN A 410 -20.29 0.02 19.14
C ASN A 410 -19.29 -0.15 17.99
N TYR A 411 -19.28 -1.33 17.35
CA TYR A 411 -18.39 -1.67 16.26
C TYR A 411 -19.17 -2.15 15.04
N THR A 412 -18.66 -1.80 13.88
CA THR A 412 -19.07 -2.40 12.62
C THR A 412 -18.25 -3.66 12.39
N ARG A 413 -18.94 -4.79 12.21
CA ARG A 413 -18.32 -6.08 11.84
C ARG A 413 -18.22 -6.19 10.33
N ILE A 414 -17.07 -6.66 9.85
CA ILE A 414 -16.86 -6.98 8.44
C ILE A 414 -16.39 -8.43 8.34
N SER A 415 -17.05 -9.17 7.46
CA SER A 415 -16.76 -10.58 7.17
C SER A 415 -16.61 -10.82 5.68
N PHE A 416 -15.92 -11.90 5.36
CA PHE A 416 -15.68 -12.43 4.03
C PHE A 416 -16.41 -13.77 3.88
N HIS A 417 -16.92 -14.03 2.69
CA HIS A 417 -17.44 -15.35 2.32
C HIS A 417 -17.08 -15.68 0.87
N LEU A 418 -16.95 -16.97 0.57
CA LEU A 418 -16.85 -17.47 -0.79
C LEU A 418 -18.25 -17.62 -1.40
N CYS A 419 -18.34 -17.36 -2.69
CA CYS A 419 -19.58 -17.46 -3.47
C CYS A 419 -19.38 -18.47 -4.59
N SER A 420 -20.39 -19.31 -4.84
CA SER A 420 -20.33 -20.20 -5.98
C SER A 420 -20.30 -19.40 -7.28
N GLY A 421 -19.46 -19.81 -8.22
CA GLY A 421 -19.22 -19.12 -9.48
C GLY A 421 -19.02 -20.08 -10.66
N GLU A 422 -18.98 -19.51 -11.86
CA GLU A 422 -18.78 -20.25 -13.12
C GLU A 422 -17.42 -20.97 -13.23
N ASN A 423 -16.44 -20.54 -12.43
CA ASN A 423 -15.09 -21.11 -12.45
C ASN A 423 -14.92 -22.29 -11.48
N ASP A 424 -15.88 -22.56 -10.59
CA ASP A 424 -15.66 -23.43 -9.43
C ASP A 424 -15.29 -24.88 -9.79
N ASP A 425 -15.65 -25.36 -10.97
CA ASP A 425 -15.34 -26.72 -11.44
C ASP A 425 -13.88 -26.90 -11.88
N VAL A 426 -13.18 -25.80 -12.22
CA VAL A 426 -11.75 -25.84 -12.61
C VAL A 426 -10.82 -25.36 -11.50
N LEU A 427 -11.36 -24.84 -10.40
CA LEU A 427 -10.60 -24.35 -9.26
C LEU A 427 -10.26 -25.46 -8.26
N GLN A 428 -9.20 -25.23 -7.49
CA GLN A 428 -8.78 -26.15 -6.43
C GLN A 428 -9.62 -25.92 -5.17
N TRP A 429 -10.06 -27.00 -4.54
CA TRP A 429 -10.82 -26.95 -3.28
C TRP A 429 -10.23 -27.92 -2.24
N PRO A 430 -10.21 -27.57 -0.94
CA PRO A 430 -10.54 -26.25 -0.38
C PRO A 430 -9.60 -25.14 -0.89
N ALA A 431 -10.08 -23.90 -0.88
CA ALA A 431 -9.30 -22.74 -1.33
C ALA A 431 -8.23 -22.37 -0.28
N GLU A 432 -7.12 -23.11 -0.19
CA GLU A 432 -6.09 -22.99 0.87
C GLU A 432 -4.98 -21.97 0.52
N ASN A 433 -4.33 -21.32 1.49
CA ASN A 433 -3.18 -20.40 1.28
C ASN A 433 -3.48 -19.17 0.39
N ARG A 434 -4.73 -18.71 0.39
CA ARG A 434 -5.12 -17.46 -0.27
C ARG A 434 -5.25 -16.38 0.77
N GLN A 435 -4.48 -15.30 0.63
CA GLN A 435 -4.60 -14.17 1.53
C GLN A 435 -5.63 -13.15 1.02
N ALA A 436 -6.56 -12.79 1.89
CA ALA A 436 -7.52 -11.72 1.68
C ALA A 436 -7.24 -10.57 2.64
N ILE A 437 -7.10 -9.37 2.10
CA ILE A 437 -6.93 -8.13 2.86
C ILE A 437 -8.18 -7.28 2.64
N MET A 438 -8.90 -7.00 3.72
CA MET A 438 -10.06 -6.11 3.73
C MET A 438 -9.63 -4.77 4.33
N THR A 439 -9.98 -3.67 3.67
CA THR A 439 -9.60 -2.32 4.08
C THR A 439 -10.80 -1.39 4.04
N VAL A 440 -11.12 -0.75 5.17
CA VAL A 440 -12.02 0.41 5.21
C VAL A 440 -11.17 1.65 4.96
N LEU A 441 -11.43 2.35 3.86
CA LEU A 441 -10.59 3.45 3.38
C LEU A 441 -10.78 4.72 4.22
N ASP A 442 -9.68 5.28 4.73
CA ASP A 442 -9.63 6.71 5.09
C ASP A 442 -9.49 7.52 3.80
N GLN A 443 -10.53 8.25 3.41
CA GLN A 443 -10.64 8.93 2.11
C GLN A 443 -9.90 10.27 2.07
N HIS A 444 -8.76 10.36 2.78
CA HIS A 444 -7.91 11.54 2.74
C HIS A 444 -7.39 11.76 1.30
N PRO A 445 -7.42 13.00 0.78
CA PRO A 445 -7.02 13.33 -0.59
C PRO A 445 -5.58 12.89 -0.86
N ASP A 446 -4.65 13.29 0.02
CA ASP A 446 -3.26 12.82 0.01
C ASP A 446 -3.13 11.41 0.59
N ILE A 447 -2.68 10.47 -0.24
CA ILE A 447 -2.51 9.08 0.16
C ILE A 447 -1.52 8.87 1.31
N ARG A 448 -0.57 9.80 1.48
CA ARG A 448 0.45 9.75 2.54
C ARG A 448 -0.14 9.96 3.94
N ASN A 449 -1.32 10.56 4.02
CA ASN A 449 -1.99 10.89 5.27
C ASN A 449 -3.19 9.98 5.56
N ARG A 450 -3.49 9.02 4.67
CA ARG A 450 -4.51 8.01 4.93
C ARG A 450 -4.07 7.11 6.09
N MET A 451 -5.00 6.82 6.99
CA MET A 451 -4.83 5.85 8.08
C MET A 451 -5.97 4.84 8.02
N SER A 452 -6.04 4.11 6.90
CA SER A 452 -7.12 3.16 6.62
C SER A 452 -7.12 2.00 7.61
N SER A 453 -8.30 1.49 7.98
CA SER A 453 -8.40 0.31 8.84
C SER A 453 -8.32 -0.96 7.98
N SER A 454 -7.22 -1.70 8.13
CA SER A 454 -6.98 -2.94 7.37
C SER A 454 -6.90 -4.15 8.28
N ARG A 455 -7.43 -5.28 7.80
CA ARG A 455 -7.31 -6.59 8.41
C ARG A 455 -7.10 -7.64 7.33
N SER A 456 -6.28 -8.64 7.62
CA SER A 456 -5.95 -9.70 6.67
C SER A 456 -6.05 -11.06 7.30
N PHE A 457 -6.37 -12.05 6.49
CA PHE A 457 -6.33 -13.45 6.87
C PHE A 457 -5.91 -14.30 5.68
N THR A 458 -5.46 -15.51 5.98
CA THR A 458 -5.11 -16.50 4.97
C THR A 458 -6.00 -17.71 5.17
N THR A 459 -6.64 -18.16 4.10
CA THR A 459 -7.46 -19.36 4.13
C THR A 459 -6.60 -20.58 4.47
N ASP A 460 -7.10 -21.47 5.32
CA ASP A 460 -6.32 -22.58 5.85
C ASP A 460 -7.12 -23.87 5.96
N LYS A 461 -6.43 -25.01 5.95
CA LYS A 461 -7.06 -26.30 6.23
C LYS A 461 -7.02 -26.56 7.73
N ASN A 462 -7.91 -25.93 8.49
CA ASN A 462 -8.02 -26.26 9.90
C ASN A 462 -8.47 -27.72 10.07
N LYS A 463 -7.75 -28.49 10.91
CA LYS A 463 -7.99 -29.94 11.09
C LYS A 463 -9.40 -30.28 11.63
N ASN A 464 -10.11 -29.30 12.19
CA ASN A 464 -11.45 -29.45 12.74
C ASN A 464 -12.53 -28.71 11.92
N ASP A 465 -12.16 -27.95 10.88
CA ASP A 465 -13.06 -27.04 10.15
C ASP A 465 -12.86 -27.19 8.63
N THR A 466 -12.83 -28.44 8.16
CA THR A 466 -12.62 -28.79 6.74
C THR A 466 -13.66 -28.20 5.78
N SER A 467 -14.69 -27.50 6.28
CA SER A 467 -15.84 -27.03 5.53
C SER A 467 -15.77 -25.54 5.15
N LEU A 468 -15.13 -24.67 5.94
CA LEU A 468 -15.27 -23.21 5.76
C LEU A 468 -14.81 -22.70 4.39
N TRP A 469 -13.70 -23.24 3.89
CA TRP A 469 -13.07 -22.85 2.61
C TRP A 469 -13.30 -23.86 1.49
N ASP A 470 -14.20 -24.82 1.69
CA ASP A 470 -14.59 -25.76 0.65
C ASP A 470 -15.56 -25.10 -0.36
N LYS A 471 -15.86 -25.82 -1.44
CA LYS A 471 -16.66 -25.32 -2.55
C LYS A 471 -18.05 -24.86 -2.08
N PRO A 472 -18.45 -23.58 -2.29
CA PRO A 472 -19.72 -23.06 -1.76
C PRO A 472 -20.96 -23.80 -2.25
N SER A 473 -20.93 -24.47 -3.41
CA SER A 473 -22.04 -25.31 -3.86
C SER A 473 -22.26 -26.57 -3.01
N VAL A 474 -21.25 -26.98 -2.23
CA VAL A 474 -21.27 -28.17 -1.36
C VAL A 474 -21.59 -27.78 0.08
N VAL A 475 -20.92 -26.74 0.58
CA VAL A 475 -20.96 -26.35 2.00
C VAL A 475 -21.77 -25.09 2.28
N GLY A 476 -22.13 -24.34 1.23
CA GLY A 476 -22.77 -23.05 1.33
C GLY A 476 -24.30 -23.10 1.34
N THR A 477 -24.90 -21.94 1.59
CA THR A 477 -26.35 -21.71 1.54
C THR A 477 -26.71 -20.86 0.33
N PHE A 478 -27.76 -21.24 -0.40
CA PHE A 478 -28.25 -20.49 -1.55
C PHE A 478 -28.71 -19.08 -1.15
N ASP A 479 -28.26 -18.08 -1.87
CA ASP A 479 -28.70 -16.69 -1.77
C ASP A 479 -29.35 -16.22 -3.07
N PRO A 480 -30.67 -15.95 -3.05
CA PRO A 480 -31.37 -15.37 -4.19
C PRO A 480 -30.78 -14.04 -4.67
N SER A 481 -30.17 -13.24 -3.80
CA SER A 481 -29.71 -11.89 -4.15
C SER A 481 -28.51 -11.87 -5.10
N CYS A 482 -27.66 -12.91 -5.04
CA CYS A 482 -26.54 -13.12 -5.97
C CYS A 482 -26.78 -14.28 -6.94
N ASN A 483 -27.92 -14.99 -6.80
CA ASN A 483 -28.18 -16.28 -7.44
C ASN A 483 -26.98 -17.24 -7.30
N CYS A 484 -26.47 -17.38 -6.08
CA CYS A 484 -25.25 -18.12 -5.78
C CYS A 484 -25.30 -18.76 -4.39
N ASN A 485 -24.60 -19.87 -4.18
CA ASN A 485 -24.39 -20.44 -2.84
C ASN A 485 -23.25 -19.70 -2.14
N ARG A 486 -23.41 -19.37 -0.86
CA ARG A 486 -22.39 -18.69 -0.06
C ARG A 486 -21.91 -19.53 1.10
N SER A 487 -20.61 -19.55 1.31
CA SER A 487 -20.01 -20.16 2.50
C SER A 487 -20.43 -19.40 3.77
N LEU A 488 -20.05 -19.94 4.93
CA LEU A 488 -20.13 -19.22 6.19
C LEU A 488 -19.26 -17.95 6.15
N ASP A 489 -19.69 -16.93 6.88
CA ASP A 489 -18.97 -15.67 7.03
C ASP A 489 -17.79 -15.82 8.00
N TRP A 490 -16.59 -15.45 7.56
CA TRP A 490 -15.40 -15.35 8.39
C TRP A 490 -14.97 -13.89 8.52
N GLY A 491 -14.69 -13.40 9.73
CA GLY A 491 -14.26 -12.01 9.91
C GLY A 491 -14.31 -11.49 11.34
N TRP A 492 -14.14 -10.17 11.48
CA TRP A 492 -13.84 -9.52 12.75
C TRP A 492 -15.02 -8.73 13.29
N SER A 493 -15.43 -9.03 14.53
CA SER A 493 -16.55 -8.34 15.19
C SER A 493 -16.21 -6.90 15.61
N ASN A 494 -14.93 -6.61 15.80
CA ASN A 494 -14.39 -5.32 16.21
C ASN A 494 -13.56 -4.66 15.08
N PHE A 495 -14.02 -4.76 13.82
CA PHE A 495 -13.24 -4.30 12.67
C PHE A 495 -12.94 -2.79 12.73
N ILE A 496 -13.98 -1.99 12.94
CA ILE A 496 -13.86 -0.53 13.12
C ILE A 496 -14.95 -0.03 14.08
N SER A 497 -14.57 0.79 15.06
CA SER A 497 -15.55 1.36 15.98
C SER A 497 -16.38 2.46 15.30
N HIS A 498 -17.62 2.66 15.75
CA HIS A 498 -18.46 3.76 15.26
C HIS A 498 -17.85 5.13 15.54
N LYS A 499 -17.05 5.23 16.60
CA LYS A 499 -16.29 6.43 16.93
C LYS A 499 -15.20 6.68 15.90
N GLN A 500 -14.39 5.67 15.56
CA GLN A 500 -13.38 5.78 14.51
C GLN A 500 -14.00 6.10 13.15
N LEU A 501 -15.14 5.50 12.79
CA LEU A 501 -15.84 5.82 11.54
C LEU A 501 -16.21 7.31 11.41
N LYS A 502 -16.54 7.96 12.53
CA LYS A 502 -16.86 9.39 12.60
C LYS A 502 -15.60 10.27 12.69
N GLN A 503 -14.44 9.67 12.98
CA GLN A 503 -13.15 10.33 12.99
C GLN A 503 -12.53 10.27 11.58
N ARG A 504 -11.64 11.23 11.26
CA ARG A 504 -10.93 11.31 9.98
C ARG A 504 -11.87 11.38 8.75
N ASN A 505 -11.56 10.67 7.65
CA ASN A 505 -12.35 10.66 6.40
C ASN A 505 -12.86 9.26 6.05
N PHE A 506 -13.18 8.41 7.04
CA PHE A 506 -13.80 7.12 6.74
C PHE A 506 -15.20 7.26 6.14
N LEU A 507 -15.99 8.21 6.68
CA LEU A 507 -17.29 8.62 6.17
C LEU A 507 -17.19 10.00 5.51
N LYS A 508 -16.72 10.05 4.27
CA LYS A 508 -16.63 11.30 3.48
C LYS A 508 -17.91 11.47 2.68
N ASN A 509 -18.62 12.59 2.84
CA ASN A 509 -19.96 12.79 2.26
C ASN A 509 -20.96 11.67 2.58
N ASP A 510 -20.84 11.10 3.78
CA ASP A 510 -21.61 9.93 4.22
C ASP A 510 -21.41 8.63 3.41
N ASP A 511 -20.37 8.59 2.60
CA ASP A 511 -19.96 7.43 1.84
C ASP A 511 -18.90 6.64 2.61
N LEU A 512 -19.11 5.33 2.76
CA LEU A 512 -18.15 4.37 3.28
C LEU A 512 -17.57 3.55 2.12
N ILE A 513 -16.25 3.43 2.05
CA ILE A 513 -15.58 2.66 1.01
C ILE A 513 -14.80 1.51 1.61
N ILE A 514 -15.11 0.30 1.14
CA ILE A 514 -14.43 -0.94 1.55
C ILE A 514 -13.74 -1.55 0.33
N PHE A 515 -12.45 -1.81 0.47
CA PHE A 515 -11.66 -2.52 -0.52
C PHE A 515 -11.36 -3.93 -0.10
N ARG A 516 -11.18 -4.78 -1.10
CA ARG A 516 -10.52 -6.06 -0.93
C ARG A 516 -9.36 -6.19 -1.91
N ARG A 517 -8.18 -6.49 -1.37
CA ARG A 517 -6.96 -6.86 -2.11
C ARG A 517 -6.70 -8.35 -1.94
N SER A 518 -6.29 -9.01 -3.03
CA SER A 518 -5.74 -10.37 -3.00
C SER A 518 -4.23 -10.28 -3.00
N ALA A 519 -3.56 -11.02 -2.14
CA ALA A 519 -2.21 -11.49 -2.42
C ALA A 519 -2.32 -12.83 -3.16
N LEU A 520 -1.52 -13.01 -4.21
CA LEU A 520 -1.41 -14.28 -4.96
C LEU A 520 -0.90 -15.40 -4.03
N ASP A 521 -1.19 -16.65 -4.39
CA ASP A 521 -0.75 -17.88 -3.70
C ASP A 521 0.57 -17.69 -2.95
N THR A 522 0.50 -17.75 -1.63
CA THR A 522 1.67 -17.53 -0.77
C THR A 522 2.66 -18.70 -0.82
N GLY A 523 2.31 -19.80 -1.49
CA GLY A 523 3.12 -21.00 -1.61
C GLY A 523 3.42 -21.64 -0.25
N ARG A 524 3.94 -22.87 -0.26
CA ARG A 524 4.63 -23.42 0.92
C ARG A 524 5.90 -22.59 1.12
N LEU A 525 5.98 -21.82 2.19
CA LEU A 525 7.14 -21.00 2.56
C LEU A 525 8.44 -21.78 2.88
N GLU A 526 8.53 -23.05 2.47
CA GLU A 526 9.60 -23.98 2.87
C GLU A 526 10.78 -24.03 1.90
N ASP A 527 10.68 -23.57 0.64
CA ASP A 527 11.68 -23.92 -0.39
C ASP A 527 12.47 -22.75 -1.03
N TRP A 528 12.62 -21.62 -0.32
CA TRP A 528 13.45 -20.49 -0.80
C TRP A 528 14.91 -20.52 -0.31
N SER A 529 15.40 -21.64 0.22
CA SER A 529 16.80 -21.74 0.68
C SER A 529 17.83 -21.73 -0.46
N SER A 530 17.42 -22.12 -1.68
CA SER A 530 18.33 -22.31 -2.80
C SER A 530 18.64 -21.03 -3.59
N TYR A 531 17.77 -20.01 -3.52
CA TYR A 531 17.90 -18.75 -4.27
C TYR A 531 18.62 -17.62 -3.50
N MET A 532 18.97 -17.83 -2.23
CA MET A 532 19.64 -16.83 -1.37
C MET A 532 21.07 -17.21 -0.97
N ARG A 533 21.75 -18.11 -1.70
CA ARG A 533 23.20 -18.22 -1.55
C ARG A 533 23.83 -17.02 -2.25
N ASP A 534 24.47 -16.15 -1.47
CA ASP A 534 25.34 -15.11 -2.02
C ASP A 534 26.40 -15.82 -2.87
N PRO A 535 26.50 -15.56 -4.18
CA PRO A 535 27.55 -16.14 -5.01
C PRO A 535 28.96 -15.73 -4.54
N CYS A 536 29.07 -14.74 -3.65
CA CYS A 536 30.30 -14.33 -2.97
C CYS A 536 30.56 -15.05 -1.63
N ASP A 537 29.76 -16.04 -1.24
CA ASP A 537 29.96 -16.82 0.00
C ASP A 537 29.92 -18.34 -0.25
N PRO A 538 31.05 -19.05 -0.14
CA PRO A 538 32.38 -18.54 0.17
C PRO A 538 32.97 -17.69 -0.98
N ASN A 539 33.82 -16.71 -0.66
CA ASN A 539 34.42 -15.79 -1.65
C ASN A 539 35.13 -16.58 -2.78
N PRO A 540 34.63 -16.54 -4.03
CA PRO A 540 35.23 -17.29 -5.13
C PRO A 540 36.47 -16.59 -5.72
N CYS A 541 36.83 -15.39 -5.24
CA CYS A 541 37.93 -14.61 -5.78
C CYS A 541 39.28 -15.04 -5.19
N HIS A 542 40.22 -15.36 -6.07
CA HIS A 542 41.61 -15.66 -5.69
C HIS A 542 42.40 -14.38 -5.36
N ASN A 543 43.48 -14.52 -4.57
CA ASN A 543 44.42 -13.45 -4.17
C ASN A 543 43.77 -12.27 -3.41
N ASP A 544 42.93 -12.57 -2.41
CA ASP A 544 42.21 -11.58 -1.60
C ASP A 544 41.36 -10.58 -2.41
N GLY A 545 40.95 -10.99 -3.61
CA GLY A 545 40.06 -10.20 -4.46
C GLY A 545 38.71 -9.96 -3.80
N VAL A 546 38.17 -8.75 -3.97
CA VAL A 546 36.86 -8.38 -3.44
C VAL A 546 35.79 -8.92 -4.38
N CYS A 547 34.99 -9.87 -3.90
CA CYS A 547 33.80 -10.31 -4.62
C CYS A 547 32.67 -9.30 -4.47
N VAL A 548 32.07 -8.92 -5.59
CA VAL A 548 30.86 -8.10 -5.67
C VAL A 548 29.82 -8.85 -6.49
N ASN A 549 28.62 -8.98 -5.91
CA ASN A 549 27.48 -9.58 -6.60
C ASN A 549 26.91 -8.57 -7.60
N VAL A 550 27.00 -8.89 -8.89
CA VAL A 550 26.44 -8.09 -9.99
C VAL A 550 25.32 -8.89 -10.64
N LYS A 551 24.08 -8.46 -10.44
CA LYS A 551 22.87 -9.09 -11.01
C LYS A 551 22.76 -10.61 -10.72
N GLY A 552 23.09 -11.02 -9.50
CA GLY A 552 22.98 -12.42 -9.06
C GLY A 552 24.18 -13.30 -9.43
N LYS A 553 25.31 -12.72 -9.85
CA LYS A 553 26.56 -13.43 -10.17
C LYS A 553 27.75 -12.81 -9.44
N ALA A 554 28.67 -13.63 -8.97
CA ALA A 554 29.93 -13.17 -8.40
C ALA A 554 30.82 -12.49 -9.46
N SER A 555 31.36 -11.32 -9.13
CA SER A 555 32.32 -10.60 -9.95
C SER A 555 33.50 -10.18 -9.06
N CYS A 556 34.72 -10.53 -9.46
CA CYS A 556 35.93 -10.22 -8.67
C CYS A 556 36.55 -8.89 -9.09
N ARG A 557 36.83 -8.02 -8.12
CA ARG A 557 37.57 -6.76 -8.33
C ARG A 557 38.89 -6.78 -7.57
N TYR A 558 39.95 -6.31 -8.23
CA TYR A 558 41.29 -6.19 -7.65
C TYR A 558 41.47 -4.81 -7.03
N HIS A 559 41.99 -4.75 -5.80
CA HIS A 559 42.38 -3.50 -5.16
C HIS A 559 43.91 -3.39 -5.21
N GLY A 560 44.42 -2.64 -6.20
CA GLY A 560 45.84 -2.28 -6.29
C GLY A 560 45.94 -0.80 -6.69
N PRO A 561 46.92 -0.04 -6.14
CA PRO A 561 47.05 1.38 -6.44
C PRO A 561 47.39 1.61 -7.92
N LEU A 562 46.70 2.58 -8.54
CA LEU A 562 46.95 3.01 -9.91
C LEU A 562 48.40 3.49 -10.08
N PHE A 563 49.17 2.78 -10.89
CA PHE A 563 50.28 3.36 -11.64
C PHE A 563 50.09 3.05 -13.12
N CYS A 564 49.89 4.12 -13.91
CA CYS A 564 49.90 4.07 -15.36
C CYS A 564 51.35 4.03 -15.86
N GLN A 565 51.74 2.96 -16.58
CA GLN A 565 52.75 3.01 -17.64
C GLN A 565 52.44 1.96 -18.74
N PRO A 566 52.80 2.23 -20.02
CA PRO A 566 52.35 1.47 -21.18
C PRO A 566 53.11 0.15 -21.37
N PRO A 567 52.60 -0.81 -22.18
CA PRO A 567 53.11 -2.17 -22.18
C PRO A 567 54.45 -2.28 -22.91
N ILE A 568 55.48 -2.70 -22.17
CA ILE A 568 56.72 -3.25 -22.71
C ILE A 568 56.49 -4.76 -22.87
N SER A 569 56.58 -5.23 -24.12
CA SER A 569 56.60 -6.64 -24.47
C SER A 569 57.89 -7.30 -23.97
N ARG A 570 57.77 -8.46 -23.31
CA ARG A 570 58.82 -9.50 -23.29
C ARG A 570 58.16 -10.88 -23.24
N ALA A 571 58.08 -11.50 -24.41
CA ALA A 571 58.11 -12.94 -24.54
C ALA A 571 59.57 -13.37 -24.71
N LEU A 572 60.03 -14.29 -23.86
CA LEU A 572 61.17 -15.19 -24.01
C LEU A 572 60.79 -16.42 -23.17
N ALA A 573 61.00 -17.67 -23.56
CA ALA A 573 61.45 -18.25 -24.81
C ALA A 573 61.11 -19.74 -24.68
N ASP A 574 60.69 -20.38 -25.77
CA ASP A 574 61.06 -21.76 -26.00
C ASP A 574 61.35 -21.93 -27.49
N ALA A 575 62.54 -22.43 -27.79
CA ALA A 575 63.15 -22.43 -29.11
C ALA A 575 63.38 -23.87 -29.60
N SER A 576 62.86 -24.17 -30.79
CA SER A 576 63.45 -24.98 -31.87
C SER A 576 62.30 -25.30 -32.83
N ASN A 577 62.38 -25.17 -34.16
CA ASN A 577 63.45 -25.53 -35.06
C ASN A 577 63.21 -24.84 -36.43
N LYS A 578 64.31 -24.33 -37.01
CA LYS A 578 64.73 -24.42 -38.42
C LYS A 578 64.00 -23.67 -39.55
N HIS A 579 64.85 -22.89 -40.24
CA HIS A 579 64.92 -22.59 -41.69
C HIS A 579 63.87 -21.62 -42.26
N SER A 580 64.29 -20.37 -42.57
CA SER A 580 64.94 -19.95 -43.83
C SER A 580 63.95 -19.83 -44.99
N ALA A 581 63.84 -18.76 -45.76
CA ALA A 581 64.41 -17.41 -45.77
C ALA A 581 63.73 -16.66 -46.93
N HIS A 582 63.83 -15.32 -46.93
CA HIS A 582 63.71 -14.44 -48.10
C HIS A 582 62.33 -14.34 -48.79
N GLU A 583 61.83 -13.22 -49.28
CA GLU A 583 62.17 -11.79 -49.22
C GLU A 583 61.02 -11.07 -49.96
N LYS A 584 60.82 -9.79 -49.62
CA LYS A 584 60.34 -8.70 -50.50
C LYS A 584 58.86 -8.62 -50.94
N LEU A 585 58.25 -7.56 -50.39
CA LEU A 585 57.61 -6.43 -51.11
C LEU A 585 56.38 -6.72 -51.98
N LYS A 586 55.22 -6.22 -51.51
CA LYS A 586 54.57 -5.04 -52.11
C LYS A 586 53.49 -4.46 -51.21
N LEU A 587 53.79 -3.29 -50.65
CA LEU A 587 52.79 -2.30 -50.23
C LEU A 587 52.03 -1.83 -51.48
N SER A 588 50.71 -1.75 -51.36
CA SER A 588 49.86 -0.91 -52.20
C SER A 588 48.96 -0.08 -51.27
N VAL A 589 49.51 1.02 -50.76
CA VAL A 589 48.72 2.20 -50.39
C VAL A 589 49.27 3.32 -51.24
N HIS A 590 48.43 3.81 -52.14
CA HIS A 590 48.47 5.09 -52.88
C HIS A 590 47.74 4.87 -54.21
N HIS A 591 46.93 5.80 -54.70
CA HIS A 591 46.95 7.26 -54.62
C HIS A 591 45.63 7.71 -55.30
N TYR A 592 45.00 8.88 -55.16
CA TYR A 592 45.38 10.28 -54.93
C TYR A 592 44.01 11.03 -55.08
N ARG A 593 43.68 12.23 -54.57
CA ARG A 593 44.43 13.49 -54.52
C ARG A 593 43.86 14.40 -53.42
N HIS A 594 44.55 14.53 -52.30
CA HIS A 594 45.29 15.72 -51.86
C HIS A 594 45.69 15.62 -50.39
#